data_AF-A0AAN6RET4-F1
#
_entry.id   AF-A0AAN6RET4-F1
#
_cell.length_a   1.000
_cell.length_b   1.000
_cell.length_c   1.000
_cell.angle_alpha   90.00
_cell.angle_beta   90.00
_cell.angle_gamma   90.00
#
_symmetry.space_group_name_H-M   'P 1'
#
loop_
_entity.id
_entity.type
_entity.pdbx_description
1 polymer ?
#
loop_
_entity_poly.entity_id
_entity_poly.type
_entity_poly.pdbx_seq_one_letter_code
_entity_poly.pdbx_strand_id
1 'polypeptide(L)'
;MGNSEQFASLRTDRDIEMAPTPQLKRLAAIVAYSGEIMPFESPSLSPNASYRVMAFTPLVRCQAANSTEQFRLLKGASDMRFAPSLTTNNSAKWSSTAKFRSGETGYLAVYDEYDEVTTGENYEVFQPVIFQKRVPIYDSILVALQRKNTSSEYQSDTEYIRCQLWNTTLEFSVNITSGRSKVENVKTTWQNRINADIRNHPGNPFGYLYYFLAVANYVIGRGQYYTQDSDRSYSNFTMAGDVFGSTLSFNSQFRDMAMDLALHSGSNLTRQTVNRETVRNTSFGQDLEQLALNTSISLFTDLNFSKYKSTNVTSQTTLTVYAYQPRNLFISYGFAILFSAFSVGLGLYSMYRNGASYNASFSSISVSMQNKEVIKLLEQANTTTAQPLNKQAGTIRLRFRPGEDFIAKDMRGRDLDA
;
A
#
# COMPACT_ATOMS: atom_id res chain seq x y z
N MET A 1 16.94 30.27 -20.85
CA MET A 1 17.89 30.22 -19.72
C MET A 1 17.13 30.10 -18.39
N GLY A 2 16.52 28.95 -18.08
CA GLY A 2 15.67 28.84 -16.87
C GLY A 2 15.49 27.43 -16.29
N ASN A 3 16.43 26.49 -16.51
CA ASN A 3 16.23 25.06 -16.19
C ASN A 3 17.20 24.48 -15.14
N SER A 4 18.08 25.27 -14.51
CA SER A 4 19.10 24.73 -13.58
C SER A 4 18.72 24.78 -12.09
N GLU A 5 17.62 25.43 -11.71
CA GLU A 5 17.33 25.71 -10.29
C GLU A 5 16.44 24.68 -9.57
N GLN A 6 15.88 23.68 -10.26
CA GLN A 6 14.97 22.71 -9.62
C GLN A 6 15.71 21.63 -8.79
N PHE A 7 17.02 21.44 -8.98
CA PHE A 7 17.80 20.39 -8.29
C PHE A 7 18.75 20.92 -7.21
N ALA A 8 18.64 22.20 -6.83
CA ALA A 8 19.56 22.84 -5.89
C ALA A 8 19.48 22.28 -4.45
N SER A 9 18.38 21.62 -4.08
CA SER A 9 18.13 21.08 -2.73
C SER A 9 18.66 19.66 -2.51
N LEU A 10 19.27 19.03 -3.51
CA LEU A 10 20.01 17.77 -3.35
C LEU A 10 21.39 17.96 -2.69
N ARG A 11 21.69 19.18 -2.23
CA ARG A 11 22.98 19.56 -1.65
C ARG A 11 22.93 19.44 -0.12
N THR A 12 23.89 18.73 0.45
CA THR A 12 24.17 18.72 1.88
C THR A 12 24.90 20.00 2.29
N ASP A 13 24.54 20.52 3.46
CA ASP A 13 25.17 21.67 4.09
C ASP A 13 26.45 21.21 4.81
N ARG A 14 27.60 21.64 4.28
CA ARG A 14 28.97 21.50 4.80
C ARG A 14 29.52 20.08 5.01
N ASP A 15 30.72 19.90 4.45
CA ASP A 15 31.66 18.76 4.59
C ASP A 15 31.37 17.44 3.84
N ILE A 16 31.71 17.48 2.54
CA ILE A 16 32.34 16.43 1.69
C ILE A 16 31.97 14.96 1.99
N GLU A 17 30.69 14.62 1.89
CA GLU A 17 30.30 13.23 1.61
C GLU A 17 29.65 13.21 0.22
N MET A 18 30.36 12.65 -0.77
CA MET A 18 29.85 12.42 -2.13
C MET A 18 28.83 11.27 -2.11
N ALA A 19 27.70 11.48 -1.45
CA ALA A 19 26.67 10.47 -1.26
C ALA A 19 25.27 11.06 -1.45
N PRO A 20 24.31 10.24 -1.91
CA PRO A 20 22.91 10.64 -1.91
C PRO A 20 22.43 10.96 -0.49
N THR A 21 21.59 11.98 -0.35
CA THR A 21 21.02 12.36 0.94
C THR A 21 20.22 11.20 1.55
N PRO A 22 20.14 11.08 2.88
CA PRO A 22 19.35 10.02 3.53
C PRO A 22 17.89 9.98 3.06
N GLN A 23 17.30 11.15 2.79
CA GLN A 23 15.94 11.29 2.27
C GLN A 23 15.81 10.68 0.87
N LEU A 24 16.77 10.97 -0.02
CA LEU A 24 16.78 10.42 -1.38
C LEU A 24 16.99 8.90 -1.37
N LYS A 25 17.90 8.40 -0.52
CA LYS A 25 18.10 6.95 -0.32
C LYS A 25 16.81 6.29 0.15
N ARG A 26 16.14 6.86 1.17
CA ARG A 26 14.88 6.34 1.70
C ARG A 26 13.78 6.31 0.65
N LEU A 27 13.66 7.37 -0.15
CA LEU A 27 12.66 7.45 -1.22
C LEU A 27 12.93 6.40 -2.30
N ALA A 28 14.17 6.28 -2.79
CA ALA A 28 14.56 5.25 -3.74
C ALA A 28 14.33 3.84 -3.17
N ALA A 29 14.61 3.62 -1.89
CA ALA A 29 14.32 2.37 -1.19
C ALA A 29 12.83 2.04 -1.26
N ILE A 30 11.96 2.95 -0.80
CA ILE A 30 10.52 2.70 -0.75
C ILE A 30 10.00 2.33 -2.14
N VAL A 31 10.40 3.05 -3.17
CA VAL A 31 10.00 2.76 -4.56
C VAL A 31 10.58 1.45 -5.06
N ALA A 32 11.84 1.12 -4.74
CA ALA A 32 12.44 -0.15 -5.11
C ALA A 32 11.72 -1.33 -4.47
N TYR A 33 11.38 -1.24 -3.18
CA TYR A 33 10.70 -2.29 -2.42
C TYR A 33 9.19 -2.42 -2.74
N SER A 34 8.49 -1.31 -2.99
CA SER A 34 7.06 -1.33 -3.33
C SER A 34 6.80 -1.56 -4.81
N GLY A 35 7.70 -1.08 -5.68
CA GLY A 35 7.49 -1.00 -7.13
C GLY A 35 6.45 0.05 -7.54
N GLU A 36 6.01 0.88 -6.60
CA GLU A 36 4.95 1.88 -6.78
C GLU A 36 5.47 3.30 -6.62
N ILE A 37 4.78 4.25 -7.25
CA ILE A 37 5.05 5.68 -7.08
C ILE A 37 4.54 6.10 -5.71
N MET A 38 5.33 6.90 -4.99
CA MET A 38 4.90 7.50 -3.72
C MET A 38 3.59 8.30 -3.90
N PRO A 39 2.69 8.27 -2.92
CA PRO A 39 1.44 9.03 -3.02
C PRO A 39 1.74 10.54 -2.97
N PHE A 40 1.19 11.27 -3.93
CA PHE A 40 1.09 12.73 -3.89
C PHE A 40 0.11 13.17 -2.81
N GLU A 41 0.48 14.23 -2.09
CA GLU A 41 -0.42 14.93 -1.17
C GLU A 41 -1.49 15.73 -1.93
N SER A 42 -2.67 15.87 -1.33
CA SER A 42 -3.74 16.67 -1.93
C SER A 42 -3.39 18.16 -1.83
N PRO A 43 -3.41 18.92 -2.94
CA PRO A 43 -3.08 20.35 -2.93
C PRO A 43 -4.14 21.22 -2.25
N SER A 44 -5.29 20.66 -1.86
CA SER A 44 -6.36 21.40 -1.19
C SER A 44 -7.07 20.53 -0.15
N LEU A 45 -7.93 21.15 0.66
CA LEU A 45 -8.87 20.45 1.55
C LEU A 45 -9.88 19.58 0.78
N SER A 46 -9.88 19.58 -0.56
CA SER A 46 -10.74 18.68 -1.32
C SER A 46 -10.19 17.25 -1.29
N PRO A 47 -11.03 16.26 -0.93
CA PRO A 47 -10.64 14.86 -0.93
C PRO A 47 -10.45 14.31 -2.34
N ASN A 48 -11.05 14.97 -3.34
CA ASN A 48 -10.95 14.63 -4.75
C ASN A 48 -10.35 15.80 -5.53
N ALA A 49 -9.27 15.56 -6.26
CA ALA A 49 -8.57 16.57 -7.06
C ALA A 49 -7.86 15.93 -8.24
N SER A 50 -7.82 16.61 -9.37
CA SER A 50 -7.02 16.18 -10.51
C SER A 50 -6.25 17.35 -11.12
N TYR A 51 -4.99 17.11 -11.48
CA TYR A 51 -4.12 18.11 -12.07
C TYR A 51 -3.06 17.48 -12.96
N ARG A 52 -2.47 18.29 -13.84
CA ARG A 52 -1.38 17.87 -14.72
C ARG A 52 -0.06 18.48 -14.25
N VAL A 53 0.99 17.67 -14.33
CA VAL A 53 2.35 18.04 -13.97
C VAL A 53 3.23 17.86 -15.20
N MET A 54 4.04 18.89 -15.47
CA MET A 54 5.14 18.82 -16.43
C MET A 54 6.43 19.14 -15.69
N ALA A 55 7.38 18.22 -15.71
CA ALA A 55 8.61 18.33 -14.95
C ALA A 55 9.83 17.87 -15.75
N PHE A 56 10.99 18.45 -15.45
CA PHE A 56 12.28 18.01 -15.98
C PHE A 56 12.93 17.12 -14.94
N THR A 57 13.35 15.92 -15.33
CA THR A 57 13.91 14.96 -14.38
C THR A 57 14.99 14.09 -15.01
N PRO A 58 16.00 13.66 -14.21
CA PRO A 58 16.79 12.51 -14.58
C PRO A 58 15.90 11.29 -14.83
N LEU A 59 16.16 10.58 -15.91
CA LEU A 59 15.67 9.21 -16.09
C LEU A 59 16.81 8.31 -16.52
N VAL A 60 16.68 7.02 -16.23
CA VAL A 60 17.59 6.00 -16.74
C VAL A 60 16.99 5.43 -18.01
N ARG A 61 17.81 5.30 -19.05
CA ARG A 61 17.47 4.60 -20.29
C ARG A 61 18.39 3.43 -20.49
N CYS A 62 17.82 2.26 -20.73
CA CYS A 62 18.55 1.02 -20.92
C CYS A 62 18.53 0.59 -22.39
N GLN A 63 19.67 0.11 -22.88
CA GLN A 63 19.87 -0.39 -24.25
C GLN A 63 20.75 -1.63 -24.21
N ALA A 64 20.79 -2.39 -25.30
CA ALA A 64 21.75 -3.48 -25.43
C ALA A 64 23.18 -2.92 -25.41
N ALA A 65 24.06 -3.52 -24.60
CA ALA A 65 25.46 -3.13 -24.53
C ALA A 65 26.19 -3.53 -25.82
N ASN A 66 27.09 -2.67 -26.31
CA ASN A 66 27.92 -2.98 -27.48
C ASN A 66 29.05 -3.97 -27.12
N SER A 67 29.74 -4.52 -28.12
CA SER A 67 30.82 -5.51 -27.91
C SER A 67 31.95 -5.02 -27.01
N THR A 68 32.25 -3.72 -27.03
CA THR A 68 33.28 -3.11 -26.20
C THR A 68 32.86 -3.05 -24.74
N GLU A 69 31.62 -2.65 -24.47
CA GLU A 69 31.02 -2.60 -23.13
C GLU A 69 30.85 -4.01 -22.55
N GLN A 70 30.44 -4.97 -23.38
CA GLN A 70 30.41 -6.39 -23.01
C GLN A 70 31.80 -6.86 -22.59
N PHE A 71 32.83 -6.60 -23.41
CA PHE A 71 34.20 -6.95 -23.08
C PHE A 71 34.67 -6.30 -21.77
N ARG A 72 34.34 -5.02 -21.53
CA ARG A 72 34.67 -4.32 -20.27
C ARG A 72 34.00 -4.93 -19.07
N LEU A 73 32.69 -5.19 -19.16
CA LEU A 73 31.92 -5.82 -18.11
C LEU A 73 32.49 -7.20 -17.78
N LEU A 74 32.79 -8.00 -18.80
CA LEU A 74 33.36 -9.32 -18.63
C LEU A 74 34.79 -9.28 -18.11
N LYS A 75 35.60 -8.30 -18.51
CA LYS A 75 36.94 -8.08 -17.96
C LYS A 75 36.86 -7.71 -16.47
N GLY A 76 35.99 -6.77 -16.09
CA GLY A 76 35.77 -6.42 -14.69
C GLY A 76 35.21 -7.59 -13.87
N ALA A 77 34.34 -8.40 -14.47
CA ALA A 77 33.89 -9.67 -13.89
C ALA A 77 35.05 -10.68 -13.78
N SER A 78 35.98 -10.67 -14.74
CA SER A 78 37.14 -11.57 -14.77
C SER A 78 38.19 -11.27 -13.71
N ASP A 79 38.19 -10.04 -13.19
CA ASP A 79 39.04 -9.62 -12.08
C ASP A 79 38.43 -10.00 -10.71
N MET A 80 37.16 -10.44 -10.67
CA MET A 80 36.56 -10.95 -9.44
C MET A 80 37.12 -12.33 -9.10
N ARG A 81 37.34 -12.64 -7.81
CA ARG A 81 37.96 -13.87 -7.28
C ARG A 81 37.36 -15.21 -7.79
N PHE A 82 36.22 -15.18 -8.50
CA PHE A 82 35.46 -16.32 -9.04
C PHE A 82 34.99 -16.10 -10.49
N ALA A 83 35.81 -15.38 -11.24
CA ALA A 83 35.63 -14.93 -12.60
C ALA A 83 35.37 -15.99 -13.70
N PRO A 84 34.72 -15.58 -14.81
CA PRO A 84 34.68 -16.39 -16.01
C PRO A 84 35.99 -16.36 -16.79
N SER A 85 36.35 -17.52 -17.33
CA SER A 85 37.27 -17.55 -18.46
C SER A 85 36.57 -16.91 -19.65
N LEU A 86 37.11 -15.78 -20.12
CA LEU A 86 36.71 -15.19 -21.38
C LEU A 86 36.96 -16.21 -22.49
N THR A 87 35.90 -16.66 -23.15
CA THR A 87 36.04 -17.44 -24.39
C THR A 87 36.31 -16.49 -25.56
N THR A 88 36.83 -17.00 -26.67
CA THR A 88 37.17 -16.22 -27.87
C THR A 88 35.96 -15.52 -28.51
N ASN A 89 34.73 -15.87 -28.15
CA ASN A 89 33.49 -15.37 -28.75
C ASN A 89 32.77 -14.30 -27.89
N ASN A 90 33.45 -13.66 -26.94
CA ASN A 90 32.83 -12.78 -25.93
C ASN A 90 31.73 -13.44 -25.09
N SER A 91 31.60 -14.77 -25.14
CA SER A 91 30.82 -15.51 -24.15
C SER A 91 31.65 -15.70 -22.89
N ALA A 92 31.05 -15.39 -21.74
CA ALA A 92 31.64 -15.71 -20.45
C ALA A 92 31.32 -17.16 -20.10
N LYS A 93 32.34 -18.03 -20.15
CA LYS A 93 32.26 -19.34 -19.51
C LYS A 93 32.83 -19.20 -18.12
N TRP A 94 31.97 -19.20 -17.11
CA TRP A 94 32.38 -19.10 -15.71
C TRP A 94 33.31 -20.26 -15.36
N SER A 95 34.60 -19.98 -15.17
CA SER A 95 35.61 -21.02 -15.06
C SER A 95 35.51 -21.67 -13.69
N SER A 96 35.50 -23.00 -13.68
CA SER A 96 35.77 -23.80 -12.49
C SER A 96 37.12 -23.37 -11.93
N THR A 97 37.16 -22.56 -10.88
CA THR A 97 38.41 -22.32 -10.15
C THR A 97 38.93 -23.68 -9.68
N ALA A 98 40.25 -23.91 -9.59
CA ALA A 98 40.84 -25.24 -9.36
C ALA A 98 40.38 -25.99 -8.07
N LYS A 99 39.56 -25.37 -7.22
CA LYS A 99 38.91 -25.96 -6.03
C LYS A 99 37.39 -26.24 -6.19
N PHE A 100 36.78 -25.81 -7.28
CA PHE A 100 35.35 -25.87 -7.56
C PHE A 100 35.13 -26.35 -8.99
N ARG A 101 34.56 -27.54 -9.21
CA ARG A 101 34.40 -28.11 -10.58
C ARG A 101 33.44 -27.33 -11.50
N SER A 102 32.58 -26.46 -10.96
CA SER A 102 31.62 -25.65 -11.73
C SER A 102 30.96 -24.56 -10.87
N GLY A 103 30.64 -23.41 -11.48
CA GLY A 103 29.83 -22.35 -10.87
C GLY A 103 29.19 -21.47 -11.94
N GLU A 104 28.01 -20.93 -11.69
CA GLU A 104 27.26 -20.08 -12.62
C GLU A 104 26.90 -18.76 -11.93
N THR A 105 27.21 -17.63 -12.58
CA THR A 105 26.72 -16.31 -12.16
C THR A 105 25.51 -15.97 -13.01
N GLY A 106 24.34 -15.88 -12.38
CA GLY A 106 23.12 -15.52 -13.09
C GLY A 106 22.96 -14.01 -13.27
N TYR A 107 23.55 -13.21 -12.38
CA TYR A 107 23.42 -11.76 -12.42
C TYR A 107 24.66 -11.03 -11.93
N LEU A 108 25.05 -10.01 -12.67
CA LEU A 108 26.10 -9.07 -12.30
C LEU A 108 25.75 -7.67 -12.82
N ALA A 109 25.75 -6.68 -11.93
CA ALA A 109 25.64 -5.27 -12.31
C ALA A 109 26.77 -4.45 -11.70
N VAL A 110 27.45 -3.64 -12.52
CA VAL A 110 28.60 -2.80 -12.15
C VAL A 110 28.57 -1.47 -12.93
N TYR A 111 29.43 -0.51 -12.57
CA TYR A 111 29.59 0.74 -13.32
C TYR A 111 30.54 0.56 -14.53
N ASP A 112 30.31 1.28 -15.64
CA ASP A 112 31.04 1.15 -16.94
C ASP A 112 32.56 1.45 -16.84
N GLU A 113 32.97 2.37 -15.96
CA GLU A 113 34.36 2.82 -15.86
C GLU A 113 34.97 2.47 -14.50
N TYR A 114 35.39 1.22 -14.34
CA TYR A 114 36.13 0.76 -13.16
C TYR A 114 37.54 0.33 -13.59
N ASP A 115 38.46 1.30 -13.62
CA ASP A 115 39.90 1.00 -13.59
C ASP A 115 40.24 0.44 -12.20
N GLU A 116 40.68 -0.82 -12.17
CA GLU A 116 41.17 -1.58 -11.01
C GLU A 116 40.12 -1.93 -9.94
N VAL A 117 39.43 -3.05 -10.13
CA VAL A 117 38.85 -3.83 -9.03
C VAL A 117 40.00 -4.39 -8.20
N THR A 118 40.61 -3.57 -7.34
CA THR A 118 41.36 -4.10 -6.20
C THR A 118 40.35 -4.77 -5.28
N THR A 119 40.08 -6.05 -5.53
CA THR A 119 39.54 -6.94 -4.51
C THR A 119 40.62 -7.12 -3.43
N GLY A 120 40.78 -6.10 -2.60
CA GLY A 120 41.43 -6.25 -1.30
C GLY A 120 40.65 -7.31 -0.54
N GLU A 121 41.36 -8.38 -0.17
CA GLU A 121 40.79 -9.48 0.58
C GLU A 121 40.10 -8.96 1.87
N ASN A 122 38.92 -9.50 2.17
CA ASN A 122 38.19 -9.36 3.42
C ASN A 122 37.44 -8.04 3.69
N TYR A 123 36.63 -7.57 2.73
CA TYR A 123 35.49 -6.70 3.08
C TYR A 123 34.22 -7.56 3.24
N GLU A 124 34.04 -8.09 4.45
CA GLU A 124 32.70 -8.16 5.02
C GLU A 124 32.25 -6.72 5.26
N VAL A 125 30.98 -6.43 4.95
CA VAL A 125 30.34 -5.11 5.11
C VAL A 125 30.62 -4.13 3.95
N PHE A 126 29.58 -3.90 3.15
CA PHE A 126 29.34 -2.68 2.39
C PHE A 126 29.38 -1.46 3.36
N GLN A 127 30.57 -0.99 3.69
CA GLN A 127 30.81 0.35 4.19
C GLN A 127 31.67 1.06 3.14
N PRO A 128 31.28 2.26 2.65
CA PRO A 128 32.06 2.98 1.68
C PRO A 128 33.27 3.60 2.40
N VAL A 129 34.35 2.84 2.53
CA VAL A 129 35.63 3.41 2.97
C VAL A 129 36.24 4.16 1.80
N ILE A 130 36.31 5.48 1.99
CA ILE A 130 36.77 6.51 1.06
C ILE A 130 38.25 6.27 0.75
N PHE A 131 38.55 5.67 -0.41
CA PHE A 131 39.83 5.92 -1.07
C PHE A 131 39.65 7.13 -1.99
N GLN A 132 40.37 8.21 -1.68
CA GLN A 132 40.48 9.46 -2.46
C GLN A 132 41.17 9.27 -3.83
N LYS A 133 40.95 8.15 -4.53
CA LYS A 133 41.27 8.04 -5.95
C LYS A 133 40.09 8.70 -6.67
N ARG A 134 40.34 9.76 -7.44
CA ARG A 134 39.33 10.54 -8.19
C ARG A 134 38.37 9.57 -8.88
N VAL A 135 37.20 9.37 -8.28
CA VAL A 135 36.24 8.37 -8.77
C VAL A 135 35.72 8.89 -10.10
N PRO A 136 35.95 8.18 -11.23
CA PRO A 136 35.31 8.54 -12.49
C PRO A 136 33.81 8.52 -12.24
N ILE A 137 33.18 9.65 -12.53
CA ILE A 137 31.77 9.85 -12.32
C ILE A 137 31.04 8.94 -13.32
N TYR A 138 30.30 7.97 -12.81
CA TYR A 138 29.66 6.97 -13.65
C TYR A 138 28.43 7.56 -14.36
N ASP A 139 28.42 7.52 -15.68
CA ASP A 139 27.25 7.90 -16.49
C ASP A 139 26.39 6.71 -16.90
N SER A 140 26.87 5.50 -16.61
CA SER A 140 26.22 4.27 -16.99
C SER A 140 26.52 3.09 -16.09
N ILE A 141 25.52 2.21 -15.99
CA ILE A 141 25.57 0.91 -15.32
C ILE A 141 25.54 -0.14 -16.41
N LEU A 142 26.46 -1.09 -16.32
CA LEU A 142 26.51 -2.28 -17.16
C LEU A 142 25.96 -3.45 -16.35
N VAL A 143 25.02 -4.16 -16.94
CA VAL A 143 24.36 -5.33 -16.35
C VAL A 143 24.56 -6.51 -17.28
N ALA A 144 24.98 -7.64 -16.73
CA ALA A 144 24.88 -8.94 -17.35
C ALA A 144 23.82 -9.76 -16.61
N LEU A 145 22.78 -10.16 -17.35
CA LEU A 145 21.77 -11.08 -16.87
C LEU A 145 21.89 -12.37 -17.68
N GLN A 146 22.44 -13.40 -17.04
CA GLN A 146 22.58 -14.72 -17.64
C GLN A 146 21.30 -15.51 -17.43
N ARG A 147 20.65 -15.89 -18.53
CA ARG A 147 19.52 -16.82 -18.51
C ARG A 147 20.01 -18.23 -18.78
N LYS A 148 19.37 -19.22 -18.16
CA LYS A 148 19.78 -20.61 -18.28
C LYS A 148 19.66 -21.08 -19.75
N ASN A 149 20.73 -21.66 -20.28
CA ASN A 149 20.73 -22.30 -21.59
C ASN A 149 19.99 -23.66 -21.52
N THR A 150 19.13 -23.92 -22.51
CA THR A 150 18.42 -25.19 -22.70
C THR A 150 19.25 -26.27 -23.42
N SER A 151 20.45 -25.96 -23.90
CA SER A 151 21.33 -26.89 -24.63
C SER A 151 22.53 -27.35 -23.80
N SER A 152 23.03 -28.55 -24.11
CA SER A 152 24.17 -29.21 -23.47
C SER A 152 25.53 -28.53 -23.71
N GLU A 153 25.60 -27.45 -24.48
CA GLU A 153 26.85 -26.79 -24.89
C GLU A 153 27.29 -25.61 -24.01
N TYR A 154 26.60 -25.30 -22.90
CA TYR A 154 26.98 -24.22 -21.98
C TYR A 154 27.16 -22.83 -22.64
N GLN A 155 26.59 -22.58 -23.83
CA GLN A 155 26.48 -21.24 -24.40
C GLN A 155 25.41 -20.46 -23.64
N SER A 156 25.78 -19.71 -22.61
CA SER A 156 24.80 -18.93 -21.85
C SER A 156 24.19 -17.84 -22.72
N ASP A 157 22.85 -17.77 -22.76
CA ASP A 157 22.15 -16.61 -23.32
C ASP A 157 22.27 -15.48 -22.28
N THR A 158 23.33 -14.70 -22.43
CA THR A 158 23.63 -13.59 -21.53
C THR A 158 23.16 -12.31 -22.16
N GLU A 159 22.18 -11.68 -21.53
CA GLU A 159 21.70 -10.36 -21.92
C GLU A 159 22.63 -9.31 -21.30
N TYR A 160 23.25 -8.51 -22.15
CA TYR A 160 24.09 -7.40 -21.73
C TYR A 160 23.36 -6.09 -21.92
N ILE A 161 23.14 -5.38 -20.82
CA ILE A 161 22.33 -4.16 -20.78
C ILE A 161 23.21 -3.02 -20.31
N ARG A 162 23.17 -1.90 -21.03
CA ARG A 162 23.74 -0.63 -20.64
C ARG A 162 22.62 0.33 -20.26
N CYS A 163 22.62 0.81 -19.04
CA CYS A 163 21.68 1.79 -18.53
C CYS A 163 22.39 3.12 -18.30
N GLN A 164 21.91 4.20 -18.92
CA GLN A 164 22.55 5.52 -18.88
C GLN A 164 21.59 6.59 -18.37
N LEU A 165 22.14 7.68 -17.83
CA LEU A 165 21.34 8.80 -17.37
C LEU A 165 21.00 9.76 -18.52
N TRP A 166 19.74 10.17 -18.59
CA TRP A 166 19.21 11.10 -19.58
C TRP A 166 18.47 12.25 -18.93
N ASN A 167 18.55 13.41 -19.56
CA ASN A 167 17.65 14.51 -19.28
C ASN A 167 16.32 14.25 -19.99
N THR A 168 15.23 14.30 -19.24
CA THR A 168 13.90 14.01 -19.76
C THR A 168 12.89 15.05 -19.31
N THR A 169 11.85 15.25 -20.12
CA THR A 169 10.63 15.92 -19.67
C THR A 169 9.56 14.86 -19.49
N LEU A 170 8.96 14.86 -18.29
CA LEU A 170 7.80 14.05 -17.96
C LEU A 170 6.57 14.92 -17.96
N GLU A 171 5.51 14.45 -18.60
CA GLU A 171 4.16 14.98 -18.48
C GLU A 171 3.26 13.87 -17.92
N PHE A 172 2.59 14.13 -16.80
CA PHE A 172 1.70 13.14 -16.18
C PHE A 172 0.51 13.82 -15.50
N SER A 173 -0.57 13.05 -15.31
CA SER A 173 -1.77 13.49 -14.60
C SER A 173 -1.80 12.83 -13.22
N VAL A 174 -2.05 13.62 -12.19
CA VAL A 174 -2.29 13.12 -10.84
C VAL A 174 -3.78 13.19 -10.58
N ASN A 175 -4.39 12.06 -10.25
CA ASN A 175 -5.78 11.95 -9.85
C ASN A 175 -5.86 11.49 -8.40
N ILE A 176 -6.52 12.27 -7.56
CA ILE A 176 -6.68 12.02 -6.13
C ILE A 176 -8.15 11.73 -5.90
N THR A 177 -8.44 10.55 -5.35
CA THR A 177 -9.80 10.12 -4.98
C THR A 177 -9.79 9.63 -3.54
N SER A 178 -10.62 10.26 -2.70
CA SER A 178 -10.73 9.92 -1.27
C SER A 178 -9.36 9.93 -0.55
N GLY A 179 -8.51 10.91 -0.89
CA GLY A 179 -7.18 11.06 -0.32
C GLY A 179 -6.11 10.08 -0.81
N ARG A 180 -6.42 9.18 -1.75
CA ARG A 180 -5.43 8.33 -2.44
C ARG A 180 -5.13 8.91 -3.81
N SER A 181 -3.85 9.15 -4.09
CA SER A 181 -3.39 9.63 -5.38
C SER A 181 -2.99 8.48 -6.30
N LYS A 182 -3.25 8.67 -7.59
CA LYS A 182 -2.87 7.77 -8.67
C LYS A 182 -2.30 8.61 -9.81
N VAL A 183 -1.13 8.19 -10.32
CA VAL A 183 -0.49 8.82 -11.47
C VAL A 183 -0.93 8.11 -12.74
N GLU A 184 -1.39 8.87 -13.72
CA GLU A 184 -1.90 8.38 -14.99
C GLU A 184 -1.37 9.21 -16.16
N ASN A 185 -1.49 8.69 -17.38
CA ASN A 185 -1.10 9.38 -18.62
C ASN A 185 0.34 9.89 -18.62
N VAL A 186 1.28 9.07 -18.13
CA VAL A 186 2.71 9.41 -18.10
C VAL A 186 3.26 9.39 -19.53
N LYS A 187 3.72 10.55 -19.99
CA LYS A 187 4.38 10.75 -21.27
C LYS A 187 5.81 11.20 -21.01
N THR A 188 6.76 10.43 -21.54
CA THR A 188 8.19 10.71 -21.41
C THR A 188 8.74 11.23 -22.74
N THR A 189 9.38 12.39 -22.72
CA THR A 189 10.15 12.90 -23.86
C THR A 189 11.63 12.96 -23.51
N TRP A 190 12.42 12.13 -24.18
CA TRP A 190 13.86 12.06 -24.03
C TRP A 190 14.53 13.26 -24.70
N GLN A 191 15.38 13.96 -23.97
CA GLN A 191 16.18 15.06 -24.52
C GLN A 191 17.60 14.55 -24.79
N ASN A 192 18.58 15.05 -24.04
CA ASN A 192 19.99 14.72 -24.22
C ASN A 192 20.46 13.73 -23.15
N ARG A 193 21.38 12.84 -23.53
CA ARG A 193 22.15 12.05 -22.58
C ARG A 193 22.95 12.99 -21.67
N ILE A 194 22.95 12.70 -20.38
CA ILE A 194 23.78 13.43 -19.43
C ILE A 194 25.17 12.81 -19.49
N ASN A 195 26.11 13.53 -20.08
CA ASN A 195 27.47 13.03 -20.29
C ASN A 195 28.25 13.07 -18.97
N ALA A 196 29.13 12.09 -18.75
CA ALA A 196 29.92 11.89 -17.53
C ALA A 196 30.81 13.08 -17.13
N ASP A 197 31.07 14.02 -18.05
CA ASP A 197 31.84 15.23 -17.75
C ASP A 197 30.99 16.28 -17.00
N ILE A 198 30.46 15.83 -15.86
CA ILE A 198 29.72 16.57 -14.85
C ILE A 198 30.52 17.80 -14.40
N ARG A 199 31.85 17.79 -14.50
CA ARG A 199 32.70 18.94 -14.16
C ARG A 199 32.43 20.17 -15.02
N ASN A 200 32.04 19.96 -16.29
CA ASN A 200 31.81 21.03 -17.25
C ASN A 200 30.32 21.28 -17.54
N HIS A 201 29.40 20.62 -16.82
CA HIS A 201 27.99 20.76 -17.09
C HIS A 201 27.42 22.06 -16.51
N PRO A 202 26.76 22.92 -17.32
CA PRO A 202 26.12 24.13 -16.82
C PRO A 202 24.86 23.78 -16.01
N GLY A 203 25.01 23.70 -14.69
CA GLY A 203 23.97 23.30 -13.74
C GLY A 203 24.59 22.78 -12.44
N ASN A 204 23.80 22.29 -11.48
CA ASN A 204 24.31 21.49 -10.36
C ASN A 204 24.24 20.01 -10.75
N PRO A 205 25.31 19.42 -11.30
CA PRO A 205 25.26 18.12 -11.95
C PRO A 205 25.39 16.98 -10.93
N PHE A 206 25.73 17.30 -9.68
CA PHE A 206 25.78 16.36 -8.58
C PHE A 206 24.40 15.83 -8.19
N GLY A 207 23.33 16.61 -8.36
CA GLY A 207 21.97 16.14 -8.07
C GLY A 207 21.57 14.94 -8.94
N TYR A 208 21.89 15.00 -10.23
CA TYR A 208 21.68 13.93 -11.19
C TYR A 208 22.49 12.68 -10.86
N LEU A 209 23.75 12.88 -10.46
CA LEU A 209 24.62 11.80 -10.01
C LEU A 209 24.09 11.13 -8.74
N TYR A 210 23.70 11.90 -7.73
CA TYR A 210 23.18 11.36 -6.48
C TYR A 210 21.87 10.61 -6.67
N TYR A 211 20.99 11.10 -7.54
CA TYR A 211 19.82 10.35 -7.97
C TYR A 211 20.23 9.00 -8.59
N PHE A 212 21.17 9.02 -9.54
CA PHE A 212 21.60 7.82 -10.23
C PHE A 212 22.23 6.80 -9.28
N LEU A 213 23.10 7.24 -8.36
CA LEU A 213 23.69 6.41 -7.31
C LEU A 213 22.62 5.83 -6.36
N ALA A 214 21.60 6.61 -6.00
CA ALA A 214 20.51 6.14 -5.14
C ALA A 214 19.69 5.02 -5.81
N VAL A 215 19.38 5.16 -7.10
CA VAL A 215 18.68 4.12 -7.87
C VAL A 215 19.60 2.91 -8.09
N ALA A 216 20.88 3.14 -8.43
CA ALA A 216 21.86 2.11 -8.72
C ALA A 216 22.10 1.15 -7.55
N ASN A 217 21.98 1.61 -6.30
CA ASN A 217 22.11 0.74 -5.12
C ASN A 217 21.12 -0.44 -5.13
N TYR A 218 19.94 -0.25 -5.72
CA TYR A 218 18.92 -1.30 -5.84
C TYR A 218 19.04 -2.12 -7.13
N VAL A 219 20.04 -1.83 -7.96
CA VAL A 219 20.35 -2.56 -9.20
C VAL A 219 21.64 -3.34 -9.02
N ILE A 220 22.65 -2.73 -8.43
CA ILE A 220 23.97 -3.33 -8.23
C ILE A 220 23.86 -4.51 -7.27
N GLY A 221 24.37 -5.64 -7.73
CA GLY A 221 24.36 -6.87 -6.97
C GLY A 221 24.99 -8.00 -7.75
N ARG A 222 25.11 -9.14 -7.08
CA ARG A 222 25.56 -10.40 -7.68
C ARG A 222 24.69 -11.55 -7.21
N GLY A 223 24.29 -12.39 -8.16
CA GLY A 223 23.64 -13.68 -7.90
C GLY A 223 24.52 -14.78 -8.48
N GLN A 224 25.10 -15.62 -7.62
CA GLN A 224 26.03 -16.67 -8.04
C GLN A 224 25.76 -17.99 -7.32
N TYR A 225 26.04 -19.07 -8.02
CA TYR A 225 26.01 -20.44 -7.53
C TYR A 225 27.38 -21.09 -7.70
N TYR A 226 27.84 -21.83 -6.69
CA TYR A 226 29.07 -22.62 -6.78
C TYR A 226 28.90 -24.01 -6.16
N THR A 227 29.56 -25.00 -6.76
CA THR A 227 29.68 -26.38 -6.23
C THR A 227 31.08 -26.60 -5.67
N GLN A 228 31.20 -26.84 -4.35
CA GLN A 228 32.48 -27.19 -3.74
C GLN A 228 32.81 -28.66 -3.95
N ASP A 229 34.06 -28.97 -4.32
CA ASP A 229 34.52 -30.33 -4.58
C ASP A 229 35.17 -30.92 -3.31
N SER A 230 34.46 -31.81 -2.61
CA SER A 230 35.02 -32.74 -1.60
C SER A 230 33.95 -33.65 -0.96
N ASP A 231 33.69 -34.84 -1.52
CA ASP A 231 32.97 -36.01 -0.92
C ASP A 231 31.60 -35.80 -0.23
N ARG A 232 31.13 -34.56 -0.11
CA ARG A 232 29.84 -34.09 0.38
C ARG A 232 29.53 -32.85 -0.45
N SER A 233 28.78 -33.04 -1.54
CA SER A 233 28.39 -31.94 -2.42
C SER A 233 27.53 -30.95 -1.64
N TYR A 234 28.13 -29.85 -1.19
CA TYR A 234 27.40 -28.67 -0.74
C TYR A 234 27.33 -27.68 -1.90
N SER A 235 26.10 -27.42 -2.32
CA SER A 235 25.72 -26.46 -3.34
C SER A 235 25.31 -25.17 -2.65
N ASN A 236 26.11 -24.11 -2.80
CA ASN A 236 25.83 -22.83 -2.16
C ASN A 236 25.38 -21.81 -3.19
N PHE A 237 24.20 -21.25 -2.96
CA PHE A 237 23.67 -20.12 -3.69
C PHE A 237 23.89 -18.85 -2.85
N THR A 238 24.59 -17.87 -3.41
CA THR A 238 24.86 -16.60 -2.74
C THR A 238 24.33 -15.43 -3.55
N MET A 239 23.59 -14.58 -2.86
CA MET A 239 22.99 -13.36 -3.38
C MET A 239 23.51 -12.20 -2.52
N ALA A 240 24.01 -11.14 -3.17
CA ALA A 240 24.46 -9.94 -2.46
C ALA A 240 24.06 -8.65 -3.20
N GLY A 241 23.58 -7.66 -2.45
CA GLY A 241 23.08 -6.37 -2.96
C GLY A 241 21.62 -6.14 -2.60
N ASP A 242 21.17 -4.88 -2.62
CA ASP A 242 19.79 -4.53 -2.25
C ASP A 242 18.77 -4.91 -3.32
N VAL A 243 19.22 -5.25 -4.53
CA VAL A 243 18.38 -5.73 -5.65
C VAL A 243 17.50 -6.93 -5.26
N PHE A 244 17.97 -7.79 -4.36
CA PHE A 244 17.25 -9.00 -3.93
C PHE A 244 16.02 -8.71 -3.08
N GLY A 245 16.01 -7.59 -2.36
CA GLY A 245 14.85 -7.14 -1.63
C GLY A 245 13.89 -6.30 -2.50
N SER A 246 14.35 -5.77 -3.63
CA SER A 246 13.55 -4.91 -4.48
C SER A 246 12.50 -5.68 -5.30
N THR A 247 11.51 -4.98 -5.85
CA THR A 247 10.52 -5.53 -6.78
C THR A 247 11.12 -6.12 -8.06
N LEU A 248 12.37 -5.75 -8.41
CA LEU A 248 13.10 -6.41 -9.48
C LEU A 248 13.28 -7.89 -9.18
N SER A 249 13.46 -8.30 -7.92
CA SER A 249 13.61 -9.73 -7.58
C SER A 249 12.30 -10.52 -7.63
N PHE A 250 11.15 -9.84 -7.59
CA PHE A 250 9.84 -10.49 -7.49
C PHE A 250 9.08 -10.58 -8.83
N ASN A 251 9.26 -9.60 -9.72
CA ASN A 251 8.38 -9.45 -10.89
C ASN A 251 9.12 -9.27 -12.23
N SER A 252 10.45 -9.43 -12.27
CA SER A 252 11.26 -9.27 -13.49
C SER A 252 11.92 -10.58 -13.95
N GLN A 253 12.57 -10.53 -15.12
CA GLN A 253 13.45 -11.59 -15.62
C GLN A 253 14.58 -11.97 -14.65
N PHE A 254 14.96 -11.07 -13.73
CA PHE A 254 15.87 -11.40 -12.65
C PHE A 254 15.32 -12.51 -11.76
N ARG A 255 14.01 -12.55 -11.50
CA ARG A 255 13.40 -13.62 -10.71
C ARG A 255 13.58 -14.97 -11.38
N ASP A 256 13.34 -15.04 -12.69
CA ASP A 256 13.49 -16.28 -13.45
C ASP A 256 14.95 -16.76 -13.42
N MET A 257 15.89 -15.85 -13.61
CA MET A 257 17.31 -16.13 -13.44
C MET A 257 17.63 -16.66 -12.04
N ALA A 258 17.17 -15.98 -10.98
CA ALA A 258 17.45 -16.36 -9.60
C ALA A 258 16.84 -17.73 -9.26
N MET A 259 15.63 -18.00 -9.76
CA MET A 259 14.94 -19.28 -9.60
C MET A 259 15.63 -20.40 -10.38
N ASP A 260 16.04 -20.15 -11.62
CA ASP A 260 16.77 -21.14 -12.43
C ASP A 260 18.11 -21.50 -11.79
N LEU A 261 18.78 -20.51 -11.19
CA LEU A 261 20.02 -20.70 -10.45
C LEU A 261 19.80 -21.48 -9.15
N ALA A 262 18.71 -21.21 -8.42
CA ALA A 262 18.32 -21.97 -7.24
C ALA A 262 17.88 -23.41 -7.55
N LEU A 263 17.24 -23.65 -8.70
CA LEU A 263 16.92 -25.00 -9.17
C LEU A 263 18.18 -25.77 -9.56
N HIS A 264 19.16 -25.09 -10.16
CA HIS A 264 20.46 -25.70 -10.48
C HIS A 264 21.25 -26.08 -9.24
N SER A 265 21.09 -25.34 -8.14
CA SER A 265 21.77 -25.63 -6.88
C SER A 265 21.25 -26.86 -6.14
N GLY A 266 20.30 -27.61 -6.70
CA GLY A 266 19.75 -28.79 -6.03
C GLY A 266 18.95 -28.45 -4.78
N SER A 267 18.47 -27.20 -4.64
CA SER A 267 17.49 -26.87 -3.62
C SER A 267 16.22 -27.71 -3.86
N ASN A 268 15.57 -28.20 -2.79
CA ASN A 268 14.31 -28.97 -2.87
C ASN A 268 13.11 -28.14 -3.37
N LEU A 269 13.35 -27.01 -4.04
CA LEU A 269 12.32 -26.22 -4.71
C LEU A 269 11.80 -27.03 -5.90
N THR A 270 10.58 -27.56 -5.78
CA THR A 270 9.93 -28.24 -6.89
C THR A 270 9.55 -27.22 -7.97
N ARG A 271 9.74 -27.58 -9.24
CA ARG A 271 9.42 -26.72 -10.40
C ARG A 271 7.96 -26.25 -10.44
N GLN A 272 7.08 -26.89 -9.67
CA GLN A 272 5.64 -26.62 -9.51
C GLN A 272 5.32 -25.45 -8.56
N THR A 273 6.20 -25.08 -7.62
CA THR A 273 5.97 -23.93 -6.72
C THR A 273 6.38 -22.58 -7.34
N VAL A 274 7.10 -22.61 -8.46
CA VAL A 274 7.46 -21.39 -9.21
C VAL A 274 6.38 -21.12 -10.23
N ASN A 275 5.36 -20.36 -9.84
CA ASN A 275 4.33 -19.90 -10.77
C ASN A 275 4.93 -18.85 -11.72
N ARG A 276 5.59 -19.32 -12.79
CA ARG A 276 6.21 -18.50 -13.85
C ARG A 276 5.21 -17.59 -14.54
N GLU A 277 3.91 -17.87 -14.42
CA GLU A 277 2.82 -17.04 -14.93
C GLU A 277 2.75 -15.64 -14.28
N THR A 278 3.47 -15.43 -13.17
CA THR A 278 3.52 -14.12 -12.48
C THR A 278 4.66 -13.21 -12.96
N VAL A 279 5.58 -13.70 -13.81
CA VAL A 279 6.68 -12.87 -14.33
C VAL A 279 6.17 -12.00 -15.46
N ARG A 280 6.48 -10.71 -15.41
CA ARG A 280 6.08 -9.76 -16.45
C ARG A 280 6.79 -10.10 -17.76
N ASN A 281 6.07 -9.99 -18.88
CA ASN A 281 6.66 -10.12 -20.22
C ASN A 281 7.39 -8.82 -20.63
N THR A 282 8.29 -8.34 -19.77
CA THR A 282 9.12 -7.16 -19.96
C THR A 282 10.58 -7.54 -19.87
N SER A 283 11.44 -6.80 -20.60
CA SER A 283 12.90 -6.95 -20.47
C SER A 283 13.39 -6.41 -19.13
N PHE A 284 14.48 -6.97 -18.59
CA PHE A 284 15.08 -6.46 -17.37
C PHE A 284 15.47 -4.98 -17.51
N GLY A 285 15.94 -4.57 -18.69
CA GLY A 285 16.19 -3.16 -19.00
C GLY A 285 14.94 -2.28 -18.85
N GLN A 286 13.78 -2.74 -19.32
CA GLN A 286 12.50 -2.01 -19.15
C GLN A 286 12.08 -1.93 -17.69
N ASP A 287 12.31 -2.98 -16.89
CA ASP A 287 11.98 -2.95 -15.46
C ASP A 287 12.89 -1.96 -14.69
N LEU A 288 14.16 -1.83 -15.10
CA LEU A 288 15.06 -0.80 -14.58
C LEU A 288 14.62 0.61 -14.97
N GLU A 289 14.18 0.82 -16.21
CA GLU A 289 13.61 2.10 -16.64
C GLU A 289 12.35 2.44 -15.86
N GLN A 290 11.49 1.45 -15.58
CA GLN A 290 10.28 1.64 -14.79
C GLN A 290 10.59 1.97 -13.32
N LEU A 291 11.58 1.32 -12.72
CA LEU A 291 12.06 1.66 -11.39
C LEU A 291 12.57 3.10 -11.32
N ALA A 292 13.40 3.50 -12.30
CA ALA A 292 13.91 4.86 -12.42
C ALA A 292 12.76 5.87 -12.61
N LEU A 293 11.80 5.57 -13.49
CA LEU A 293 10.61 6.40 -13.73
C LEU A 293 9.78 6.59 -12.45
N ASN A 294 9.47 5.50 -11.75
CA ASN A 294 8.70 5.56 -10.51
C ASN A 294 9.46 6.36 -9.44
N THR A 295 10.77 6.20 -9.36
CA THR A 295 11.62 6.94 -8.42
C THR A 295 11.61 8.43 -8.76
N SER A 296 11.78 8.78 -10.04
CA SER A 296 11.78 10.17 -10.52
C SER A 296 10.44 10.86 -10.31
N ILE A 297 9.32 10.18 -10.52
CA ILE A 297 8.00 10.74 -10.22
C ILE A 297 7.82 10.93 -8.71
N SER A 298 8.29 9.97 -7.92
CA SER A 298 8.22 10.03 -6.46
C SER A 298 9.03 11.18 -5.86
N LEU A 299 10.09 11.66 -6.53
CA LEU A 299 10.79 12.87 -6.08
C LEU A 299 9.85 14.08 -5.98
N PHE A 300 8.81 14.16 -6.81
CA PHE A 300 7.86 15.26 -6.79
C PHE A 300 6.83 15.18 -5.65
N THR A 301 6.82 14.11 -4.86
CA THR A 301 5.98 14.02 -3.67
C THR A 301 6.62 14.65 -2.44
N ASP A 302 7.95 14.85 -2.44
CA ASP A 302 8.69 15.45 -1.34
C ASP A 302 9.03 16.91 -1.67
N LEU A 303 8.70 17.81 -0.73
CA LEU A 303 8.97 19.24 -0.83
C LEU A 303 10.48 19.55 -0.81
N ASN A 304 11.31 18.63 -0.30
CA ASN A 304 12.75 18.79 -0.29
C ASN A 304 13.37 18.59 -1.68
N PHE A 305 12.68 17.96 -2.64
CA PHE A 305 13.21 17.71 -3.99
C PHE A 305 12.45 18.47 -5.08
N SER A 306 11.41 19.21 -4.71
CA SER A 306 10.53 19.89 -5.65
C SER A 306 10.28 21.34 -5.23
N LYS A 307 9.86 22.17 -6.20
CA LYS A 307 9.42 23.55 -5.95
C LYS A 307 7.94 23.67 -6.27
N TYR A 308 7.22 24.44 -5.47
CA TYR A 308 5.83 24.76 -5.76
C TYR A 308 5.69 25.47 -7.10
N LYS A 309 4.72 25.03 -7.90
CA LYS A 309 4.35 25.63 -9.17
C LYS A 309 2.83 25.80 -9.20
N SER A 310 2.38 27.01 -9.49
CA SER A 310 0.95 27.26 -9.69
C SER A 310 0.45 26.50 -10.92
N THR A 311 -0.61 25.71 -10.74
CA THR A 311 -1.23 24.91 -11.79
C THR A 311 -2.74 24.92 -11.64
N ASN A 312 -3.45 24.71 -12.75
CA ASN A 312 -4.90 24.60 -12.72
C ASN A 312 -5.28 23.23 -12.17
N VAL A 313 -5.96 23.21 -11.02
CA VAL A 313 -6.45 22.00 -10.36
C VAL A 313 -7.96 21.91 -10.55
N THR A 314 -8.45 20.77 -11.03
CA THR A 314 -9.88 20.46 -11.02
C THR A 314 -10.20 19.77 -9.71
N SER A 315 -10.91 20.45 -8.82
CA SER A 315 -11.32 19.94 -7.51
C SER A 315 -12.80 19.55 -7.55
N GLN A 316 -13.12 18.39 -6.97
CA GLN A 316 -14.52 17.97 -6.78
C GLN A 316 -14.82 17.91 -5.29
N THR A 317 -15.81 18.68 -4.86
CA THR A 317 -16.31 18.66 -3.49
C THR A 317 -17.72 18.10 -3.48
N THR A 318 -17.91 17.00 -2.75
CA THR A 318 -19.25 16.46 -2.49
C THR A 318 -19.85 17.22 -1.31
N LEU A 319 -20.78 18.13 -1.60
CA LEU A 319 -21.56 18.79 -0.56
C LEU A 319 -22.73 17.90 -0.18
N THR A 320 -22.87 17.58 1.10
CA THR A 320 -24.09 16.99 1.63
C THR A 320 -25.18 18.06 1.61
N VAL A 321 -25.90 18.14 0.49
CA VAL A 321 -27.07 19.01 0.38
C VAL A 321 -28.20 18.35 1.15
N TYR A 322 -28.51 18.88 2.33
CA TYR A 322 -29.74 18.52 3.03
C TYR A 322 -30.92 19.01 2.19
N ALA A 323 -31.53 18.09 1.43
CA ALA A 323 -32.76 18.36 0.73
C ALA A 323 -33.90 18.40 1.75
N TYR A 324 -34.26 19.61 2.20
CA TYR A 324 -35.39 19.81 3.08
C TYR A 324 -36.69 19.40 2.36
N GLN A 325 -37.31 18.32 2.83
CA GLN A 325 -38.59 17.83 2.31
C GLN A 325 -39.71 18.19 3.30
N PRO A 326 -40.35 19.38 3.17
CA PRO A 326 -41.34 19.85 4.14
C PRO A 326 -42.52 18.90 4.29
N ARG A 327 -42.88 18.18 3.22
CA ARG A 327 -44.00 17.24 3.21
C ARG A 327 -43.82 16.11 4.23
N ASN A 328 -42.62 15.56 4.35
CA ASN A 328 -42.35 14.47 5.31
C ASN A 328 -42.43 14.98 6.75
N LEU A 329 -41.96 16.20 7.00
CA LEU A 329 -42.07 16.87 8.29
C LEU A 329 -43.55 17.10 8.65
N PHE A 330 -44.34 17.69 7.74
CA PHE A 330 -45.76 17.91 8.01
C PHE A 330 -46.54 16.61 8.22
N ILE A 331 -46.21 15.54 7.50
CA ILE A 331 -46.85 14.23 7.69
C ILE A 331 -46.50 13.66 9.06
N SER A 332 -45.21 13.65 9.45
CA SER A 332 -44.80 13.05 10.73
C SER A 332 -45.35 13.83 11.93
N TYR A 333 -45.24 15.16 11.91
CA TYR A 333 -45.77 16.02 12.97
C TYR A 333 -47.30 16.05 12.97
N GLY A 334 -47.93 16.01 11.79
CA GLY A 334 -49.38 15.93 11.66
C GLY A 334 -49.95 14.68 12.29
N PHE A 335 -49.37 13.50 12.02
CA PHE A 335 -49.78 12.26 12.67
C PHE A 335 -49.56 12.30 14.19
N ALA A 336 -48.40 12.80 14.65
CA ALA A 336 -48.12 12.90 16.09
C ALA A 336 -49.15 13.76 16.83
N ILE A 337 -49.53 14.91 16.26
CA ILE A 337 -50.57 15.79 16.80
C ILE A 337 -51.93 15.09 16.76
N LEU A 338 -52.29 14.47 15.64
CA LEU A 338 -53.57 13.77 15.47
C LEU A 338 -53.75 12.66 16.50
N PHE A 339 -52.76 11.77 16.67
CA PHE A 339 -52.84 10.69 17.65
C PHE A 339 -52.84 11.21 19.09
N SER A 340 -52.09 12.27 19.38
CA SER A 340 -52.10 12.91 20.71
C SER A 340 -53.47 13.50 21.02
N ALA A 341 -54.08 14.20 20.07
CA ALA A 341 -55.43 14.76 20.20
C ALA A 341 -56.49 13.66 20.36
N PHE A 342 -56.37 12.57 19.59
CA PHE A 342 -57.26 11.42 19.70
C PHE A 342 -57.18 10.75 21.09
N SER A 343 -55.96 10.58 21.63
CA SER A 343 -55.75 10.03 22.98
C SER A 343 -56.38 10.90 24.06
N VAL A 344 -56.21 12.23 23.98
CA VAL A 344 -56.84 13.19 24.91
C VAL A 344 -58.37 13.14 24.76
N GLY A 345 -58.88 13.07 23.53
CA GLY A 345 -60.30 12.95 23.25
C GLY A 345 -60.93 11.69 23.85
N LEU A 346 -60.27 10.54 23.73
CA LEU A 346 -60.70 9.30 24.40
C LEU A 346 -60.68 9.43 25.92
N GLY A 347 -59.65 10.08 26.49
CA GLY A 347 -59.55 10.38 27.92
C GLY A 347 -60.74 11.22 28.41
N LEU A 348 -61.02 12.35 27.75
CA LEU A 348 -62.16 13.21 28.06
C LEU A 348 -63.50 12.48 27.89
N TYR A 349 -63.66 11.67 26.83
CA TYR A 349 -64.86 10.88 26.62
C TYR A 349 -65.10 9.87 27.75
N SER A 350 -64.04 9.22 28.23
CA SER A 350 -64.11 8.31 29.37
C SER A 350 -64.52 9.03 30.66
N MET A 351 -63.98 10.23 30.91
CA MET A 351 -64.32 11.05 32.08
C MET A 351 -65.79 11.48 32.02
N TYR A 352 -66.26 11.89 30.85
CA TYR A 352 -67.66 12.27 30.64
C TYR A 352 -68.62 11.11 30.88
N ARG A 353 -68.33 9.91 30.34
CA ARG A 353 -69.17 8.71 30.49
C ARG A 353 -69.18 8.16 31.92
N ASN A 354 -68.05 8.23 32.62
CA ASN A 354 -67.92 7.68 33.97
C ASN A 354 -68.42 8.64 35.06
N GLY A 355 -68.53 9.95 34.78
CA GLY A 355 -69.05 10.95 35.71
C GLY A 355 -68.17 11.20 36.94
N ALA A 356 -67.05 10.50 37.07
CA ALA A 356 -66.09 10.63 38.15
C ALA A 356 -64.67 10.32 37.63
N SER A 357 -63.69 11.11 38.08
CA SER A 357 -62.28 10.86 37.86
C SER A 357 -61.68 10.31 39.15
N TYR A 358 -61.41 9.01 39.20
CA TYR A 358 -60.73 8.41 40.33
C TYR A 358 -59.23 8.58 40.15
N ASN A 359 -58.56 9.10 41.18
CA ASN A 359 -57.11 9.16 41.20
C ASN A 359 -56.58 7.71 41.27
N ALA A 360 -55.61 7.36 40.43
CA ALA A 360 -54.96 6.04 40.45
C ALA A 360 -53.95 5.90 41.61
N SER A 361 -54.07 6.75 42.64
CA SER A 361 -53.21 6.66 43.81
C SER A 361 -53.44 5.33 44.53
N PHE A 362 -52.35 4.75 45.04
CA PHE A 362 -52.42 3.50 45.79
C PHE A 362 -53.42 3.58 46.96
N SER A 363 -53.56 4.77 47.56
CA SER A 363 -54.53 5.06 48.61
C SER A 363 -55.98 4.89 48.13
N SER A 364 -56.33 5.36 46.93
CA SER A 364 -57.69 5.17 46.39
C SER A 364 -58.01 3.70 46.10
N ILE A 365 -57.02 2.95 45.60
CA ILE A 365 -57.16 1.49 45.41
C ILE A 365 -57.31 0.78 46.76
N SER A 366 -56.46 1.11 47.74
CA SER A 366 -56.49 0.52 49.08
C SER A 366 -57.82 0.80 49.80
N VAL A 367 -58.33 2.03 49.74
CA VAL A 367 -59.64 2.40 50.30
C VAL A 367 -60.78 1.64 49.62
N SER A 368 -60.73 1.44 48.29
CA SER A 368 -61.73 0.63 47.59
C SER A 368 -61.70 -0.85 47.98
N MET A 369 -60.50 -1.39 48.28
CA MET A 369 -60.32 -2.76 48.77
C MET A 369 -60.80 -2.95 50.21
N GLN A 370 -60.86 -1.88 51.00
CA GLN A 370 -61.37 -1.90 52.38
C GLN A 370 -62.90 -1.79 52.46
N ASN A 371 -63.61 -1.71 51.33
CA ASN A 371 -65.07 -1.68 51.36
C ASN A 371 -65.61 -3.02 51.90
N LYS A 372 -66.58 -2.94 52.83
CA LYS A 372 -67.17 -4.10 53.51
C LYS A 372 -67.73 -5.14 52.53
N GLU A 373 -68.24 -4.73 51.37
CA GLU A 373 -68.74 -5.66 50.36
C GLU A 373 -67.62 -6.42 49.66
N VAL A 374 -66.54 -5.73 49.31
CA VAL A 374 -65.36 -6.34 48.68
C VAL A 374 -64.73 -7.33 49.65
N ILE A 375 -64.65 -6.97 50.94
CA ILE A 375 -64.20 -7.85 52.02
C ILE A 375 -65.12 -9.06 52.16
N LYS A 376 -66.45 -8.88 52.19
CA LYS A 376 -67.43 -9.98 52.25
C LYS A 376 -67.28 -10.95 51.08
N LEU A 377 -67.10 -10.44 49.86
CA LEU A 377 -66.90 -11.26 48.66
C LEU A 377 -65.56 -12.00 48.70
N LEU A 378 -64.49 -11.36 49.18
CA LEU A 378 -63.19 -11.99 49.40
C LEU A 378 -63.24 -13.07 50.49
N GLU A 379 -63.93 -12.82 51.60
CA GLU A 379 -64.14 -13.79 52.69
C GLU A 379 -64.98 -14.98 52.22
N GLN A 380 -66.07 -14.73 51.49
CA GLN A 380 -66.91 -15.78 50.88
C GLN A 380 -66.13 -16.61 49.85
N ALA A 381 -65.18 -16.00 49.15
CA ALA A 381 -64.27 -16.71 48.24
C ALA A 381 -63.13 -17.45 48.96
N ASN A 382 -62.76 -17.04 50.18
CA ASN A 382 -61.63 -17.55 50.96
C ASN A 382 -61.99 -18.65 51.98
N THR A 383 -63.22 -19.18 51.99
CA THR A 383 -63.61 -20.31 52.86
C THR A 383 -62.83 -21.62 52.61
N THR A 384 -61.87 -21.62 51.69
CA THR A 384 -60.94 -22.74 51.47
C THR A 384 -59.52 -22.18 51.44
N THR A 385 -58.86 -22.18 52.60
CA THR A 385 -57.57 -21.52 52.87
C THR A 385 -56.36 -22.07 52.09
N ALA A 386 -56.55 -22.88 51.06
CA ALA A 386 -55.46 -23.40 50.25
C ALA A 386 -55.93 -23.86 48.85
N GLN A 387 -56.37 -22.94 47.96
CA GLN A 387 -56.44 -23.16 46.51
C GLN A 387 -56.72 -21.83 45.75
N PRO A 388 -56.44 -21.74 44.43
CA PRO A 388 -56.56 -20.49 43.69
C PRO A 388 -58.00 -19.95 43.72
N LEU A 389 -58.12 -18.62 43.76
CA LEU A 389 -59.36 -17.86 43.83
C LEU A 389 -60.47 -18.54 43.00
N ASN A 390 -61.57 -18.92 43.64
CA ASN A 390 -62.68 -19.63 43.01
C ASN A 390 -63.06 -18.90 41.69
N LYS A 391 -63.15 -19.64 40.57
CA LYS A 391 -63.46 -19.08 39.24
C LYS A 391 -64.75 -18.24 39.21
N GLN A 392 -65.65 -18.46 40.18
CA GLN A 392 -66.87 -17.68 40.36
C GLN A 392 -66.63 -16.24 40.85
N ALA A 393 -65.53 -15.97 41.58
CA ALA A 393 -65.17 -14.61 41.99
C ALA A 393 -64.79 -13.73 40.78
N GLY A 394 -64.19 -14.32 39.74
CA GLY A 394 -63.83 -13.63 38.50
C GLY A 394 -65.03 -13.22 37.63
N THR A 395 -66.23 -13.71 37.93
CA THR A 395 -67.46 -13.42 37.16
C THR A 395 -68.31 -12.30 37.74
N ILE A 396 -67.95 -11.77 38.92
CA ILE A 396 -68.70 -10.69 39.58
C ILE A 396 -68.21 -9.35 39.05
N ARG A 397 -69.13 -8.50 38.59
CA ARG A 397 -68.83 -7.12 38.16
C ARG A 397 -69.25 -6.17 39.26
N LEU A 398 -68.26 -5.58 39.93
CA LEU A 398 -68.48 -4.51 40.90
C LEU A 398 -68.62 -3.18 40.16
N ARG A 399 -69.73 -2.48 40.37
CA ARG A 399 -69.92 -1.12 39.86
C ARG A 399 -70.03 -0.17 41.04
N PHE A 400 -69.10 0.76 41.13
CA PHE A 400 -69.16 1.84 42.11
C PHE A 400 -70.19 2.88 41.67
N ARG A 401 -71.08 3.28 42.57
CA ARG A 401 -71.98 4.42 42.39
C ARG A 401 -71.60 5.51 43.39
N PRO A 402 -71.31 6.75 42.96
CA PRO A 402 -71.05 7.83 43.89
C PRO A 402 -72.29 8.10 44.76
N GLY A 403 -72.17 7.93 46.08
CA GLY A 403 -73.24 8.21 47.05
C GLY A 403 -74.11 7.01 47.47
N GLU A 404 -73.93 5.85 46.85
CA GLU A 404 -74.50 4.56 47.27
C GLU A 404 -73.33 3.58 47.53
N ASP A 405 -73.54 2.53 48.33
CA ASP A 405 -72.53 1.48 48.52
C ASP A 405 -72.27 0.73 47.17
N PHE A 406 -71.28 -0.17 47.13
CA PHE A 406 -71.03 -0.97 45.94
C PHE A 406 -72.28 -1.80 45.60
N ILE A 407 -72.50 -2.06 44.30
CA ILE A 407 -73.55 -2.98 43.86
C ILE A 407 -72.87 -4.13 43.14
N ALA A 408 -72.96 -5.32 43.73
CA ALA A 408 -72.49 -6.55 43.11
C ALA A 408 -73.54 -7.07 42.12
N LYS A 409 -73.15 -7.21 40.84
CA LYS A 409 -73.98 -7.85 39.82
C LYS A 409 -73.31 -9.11 39.28
N ASP A 410 -74.10 -10.15 39.08
CA ASP A 410 -73.70 -11.33 38.30
C ASP A 410 -73.53 -10.95 36.82
N MET A 411 -72.88 -11.79 36.00
CA MET A 411 -72.69 -11.57 34.55
C MET A 411 -73.98 -11.34 33.77
N ARG A 412 -75.14 -11.73 34.32
CA ARG A 412 -76.47 -11.46 33.76
C ARG A 412 -77.07 -10.12 34.19
N GLY A 413 -76.34 -9.29 34.93
CA GLY A 413 -76.76 -7.95 35.38
C GLY A 413 -77.75 -7.94 36.55
N ARG A 414 -78.04 -9.10 37.15
CA ARG A 414 -78.91 -9.26 38.31
C ARG A 414 -78.16 -8.83 39.58
N ASP A 415 -78.85 -8.09 40.44
CA ASP A 415 -78.33 -7.71 41.76
C ASP A 415 -78.19 -8.97 42.62
N LEU A 416 -77.08 -9.09 43.35
CA LEU A 416 -76.77 -10.26 44.18
C LEU A 416 -77.42 -10.19 45.59
N ASP A 417 -78.41 -9.30 45.78
CA ASP A 417 -79.07 -9.07 47.07
C ASP A 417 -80.34 -9.91 47.23
N ALA A 418 -80.24 -10.94 48.09
CA ALA A 418 -81.28 -11.42 48.99
C ALA A 418 -80.61 -11.95 50.26
#